data_AF-L8GFS1-F1
#
_entry.id   AF-L8GFS1-F1
#
_cell.length_a   1.000
_cell.length_b   1.000
_cell.length_c   1.000
_cell.angle_alpha   90.00
_cell.angle_beta   90.00
_cell.angle_gamma   90.00
#
_symmetry.space_group_name_H-M   'P 1'
#
loop_
_entity.id
_entity.type
_entity.pdbx_description
1 polymer ?
#
loop_
_entity_poly.entity_id
_entity_poly.type
_entity_poly.pdbx_seq_one_letter_code
_entity_poly.pdbx_strand_id
1 'polypeptide(L)'
;GIPVTVIEPGVFRTALLKEGTNLASAQQHIADYDQTPAGGVAAWHERTHGKQSGDPAKAAQRIVDVLTLSGLAAGRTEIPARLALGRDCYDIIKAKCESSLALIEEWKSISLGTDYDDVTTAQ
;
A
#
# COMPACT_ATOMS: atom_id res chain seq x y z
N GLY A 1 4.99 -25.64 7.20
CA GLY A 1 4.11 -24.59 7.75
C GLY A 1 3.09 -24.16 6.70
N ILE A 2 2.20 -23.24 7.02
CA ILE A 2 1.23 -22.67 6.07
C ILE A 2 1.82 -21.35 5.53
N PRO A 3 2.00 -21.19 4.21
CA PRO A 3 2.45 -19.92 3.65
C PRO A 3 1.38 -18.82 3.81
N VAL A 4 1.81 -17.60 4.10
CA VAL A 4 0.93 -16.44 4.29
C VAL A 4 1.51 -15.24 3.55
N THR A 5 0.65 -14.49 2.87
CA THR A 5 0.98 -13.21 2.22
C THR A 5 -0.15 -12.21 2.44
N VAL A 6 0.20 -10.94 2.60
CA VAL A 6 -0.74 -9.81 2.56
C VAL A 6 -0.79 -9.28 1.13
N ILE A 7 -1.96 -9.19 0.54
CA ILE A 7 -2.14 -8.55 -0.77
C ILE A 7 -2.48 -7.08 -0.54
N GLU A 8 -1.74 -6.19 -1.20
CA GLU A 8 -1.94 -4.74 -1.15
C GLU A 8 -2.42 -4.28 -2.53
N PRO A 9 -3.74 -4.25 -2.78
CA PRO A 9 -4.27 -3.83 -4.07
C PRO A 9 -4.35 -2.31 -4.19
N GLY A 10 -4.07 -1.80 -5.39
CA GLY A 10 -4.46 -0.46 -5.81
C GLY A 10 -5.94 -0.35 -6.17
N VAL A 11 -6.29 0.64 -6.99
CA VAL A 11 -7.65 0.82 -7.47
C VAL A 11 -8.01 -0.19 -8.56
N PHE A 12 -8.74 -1.24 -8.18
CA PHE A 12 -9.29 -2.24 -9.11
C PHE A 12 -10.75 -1.96 -9.46
N ARG A 13 -11.12 -2.31 -10.70
CA ARG A 13 -12.48 -2.11 -11.23
C ARG A 13 -13.44 -3.18 -10.69
N THR A 14 -13.83 -2.99 -9.43
CA THR A 14 -14.80 -3.82 -8.71
C THR A 14 -16.03 -2.98 -8.32
N ALA A 15 -17.06 -3.63 -7.79
CA ALA A 15 -18.23 -2.95 -7.21
C ALA A 15 -17.95 -2.32 -5.83
N LEU A 16 -16.69 -2.25 -5.37
CA LEU A 16 -16.34 -1.67 -4.08
C LEU A 16 -16.69 -0.18 -4.01
N LEU A 17 -16.28 0.60 -5.01
CA LEU A 17 -16.53 2.05 -5.05
C LEU A 17 -17.95 2.42 -5.51
N LYS A 18 -18.84 1.44 -5.71
CA LYS A 18 -20.22 1.72 -6.05
C LYS A 18 -20.93 2.22 -4.78
N GLU A 19 -21.43 3.44 -4.86
CA GLU A 19 -22.19 4.05 -3.76
C GLU A 19 -23.41 3.18 -3.40
N GLY A 20 -23.67 3.07 -2.09
CA GLY A 20 -24.85 2.37 -1.58
C GLY A 20 -24.79 0.85 -1.66
N THR A 21 -23.69 0.23 -2.11
CA THR A 21 -23.56 -1.24 -2.12
C THR A 21 -22.52 -1.75 -1.13
N ASN A 22 -21.24 -1.41 -1.32
CA ASN A 22 -20.13 -1.98 -0.56
C ASN A 22 -19.27 -0.92 0.13
N LEU A 23 -19.71 0.33 0.04
CA LEU A 23 -19.03 1.49 0.58
C LEU A 23 -20.00 2.24 1.50
N ALA A 24 -19.59 2.43 2.75
CA ALA A 24 -20.32 3.24 3.72
C ALA A 24 -19.60 4.57 3.91
N SER A 25 -20.35 5.66 3.84
CA SER A 25 -19.85 7.00 4.16
C SER A 25 -20.05 7.30 5.65
N ALA A 26 -19.18 8.13 6.22
CA ALA A 26 -19.36 8.62 7.57
C ALA A 26 -20.68 9.41 7.67
N GLN A 27 -21.50 9.08 8.67
CA GLN A 27 -22.77 9.77 8.89
C GLN A 27 -22.60 11.13 9.58
N GLN A 28 -21.49 11.31 10.29
CA GLN A 28 -21.16 12.58 10.96
C GLN A 28 -20.15 13.33 10.09
N HIS A 29 -20.49 14.58 9.77
CA HIS A 29 -19.62 15.50 9.05
C HIS A 29 -18.94 16.44 10.03
N ILE A 30 -17.64 16.66 9.83
CA ILE A 30 -16.83 17.59 10.63
C ILE A 30 -16.23 18.59 9.64
N ALA A 31 -16.74 19.83 9.67
CA ALA A 31 -16.40 20.88 8.70
C ALA A 31 -14.88 21.16 8.60
N ASP A 32 -14.14 20.99 9.71
CA ASP A 32 -12.69 21.20 9.75
C ASP A 32 -11.91 20.29 8.76
N TYR A 33 -12.51 19.19 8.31
CA TYR A 33 -11.89 18.27 7.36
C TYR A 33 -12.15 18.59 5.89
N ASP A 34 -12.99 19.58 5.56
CA ASP A 34 -13.43 19.86 4.19
C ASP A 34 -12.27 20.16 3.24
N GLN A 35 -11.25 20.87 3.72
CA GLN A 35 -10.07 21.25 2.92
C GLN A 35 -8.90 20.26 3.07
N THR A 36 -9.16 19.09 3.64
CA THR A 36 -8.17 18.02 3.81
C THR A 36 -8.41 16.90 2.80
N PRO A 37 -7.45 15.96 2.62
CA PRO A 37 -7.70 14.77 1.81
C PRO A 37 -8.95 13.99 2.24
N ALA A 38 -9.33 14.01 3.53
CA ALA A 38 -10.52 13.34 4.03
C ALA A 38 -11.82 13.91 3.45
N GLY A 39 -11.94 15.24 3.32
CA GLY A 39 -13.10 15.89 2.71
C GLY A 39 -13.27 15.56 1.22
N GLY A 40 -12.18 15.19 0.53
CA GLY A 40 -12.19 14.85 -0.89
C GLY A 40 -12.53 13.40 -1.23
N VAL A 41 -12.65 12.51 -0.24
CA VAL A 41 -12.77 11.04 -0.45
C VAL A 41 -14.06 10.68 -1.20
N ALA A 42 -15.21 11.23 -0.80
CA ALA A 42 -16.50 10.93 -1.45
C ALA A 42 -16.48 11.30 -2.94
N ALA A 43 -16.05 12.53 -3.24
CA ALA A 43 -15.92 13.01 -4.61
C ALA A 43 -14.87 12.20 -5.41
N TRP A 44 -13.82 11.70 -4.76
CA TRP A 44 -12.87 10.80 -5.40
C TRP A 44 -13.48 9.45 -5.75
N HIS A 45 -14.28 8.84 -4.87
CA HIS A 45 -15.00 7.60 -5.15
C HIS A 45 -15.92 7.72 -6.36
N GLU A 46 -16.76 8.77 -6.40
CA GLU A 46 -17.67 9.04 -7.52
C GLU A 46 -16.93 9.18 -8.85
N ARG A 47 -15.85 9.95 -8.88
CA ARG A 47 -15.06 10.17 -10.11
C ARG A 47 -14.29 8.92 -10.56
N THR A 48 -13.95 8.04 -9.63
CA THR A 48 -13.07 6.88 -9.86
C THR A 48 -13.86 5.61 -10.17
N HIS A 49 -15.12 5.51 -9.71
CA HIS A 49 -15.97 4.36 -9.98
C HIS A 49 -16.13 4.11 -11.49
N GLY A 50 -15.92 2.86 -11.92
CA GLY A 50 -15.93 2.45 -13.32
C GLY A 50 -14.67 2.82 -14.12
N LYS A 51 -13.81 3.69 -13.59
CA LYS A 51 -12.59 4.20 -14.24
C LYS A 51 -11.31 3.68 -13.58
N GLN A 52 -11.42 2.80 -12.58
CA GLN A 52 -10.28 2.15 -11.97
C GLN A 52 -9.41 1.46 -13.04
N SER A 53 -8.09 1.60 -12.93
CA SER A 53 -7.12 1.05 -13.89
C SER A 53 -6.84 -0.42 -13.68
N GLY A 54 -6.99 -0.91 -12.45
CA GLY A 54 -6.75 -2.29 -12.08
C GLY A 54 -7.80 -3.25 -12.64
N ASP A 55 -7.32 -4.36 -13.20
CA ASP A 55 -8.13 -5.48 -13.67
C ASP A 55 -8.17 -6.60 -12.59
N PRO A 56 -9.33 -6.87 -11.96
CA PRO A 56 -9.41 -7.84 -10.86
C PRO A 56 -9.12 -9.28 -11.31
N ALA A 57 -9.40 -9.64 -12.58
CA ALA A 57 -9.09 -10.97 -13.09
C ALA A 57 -7.58 -11.18 -13.20
N LYS A 58 -6.86 -10.15 -13.68
CA LYS A 58 -5.39 -10.19 -13.69
C LYS A 58 -4.81 -10.25 -12.29
N ALA A 59 -5.34 -9.49 -11.33
CA ALA A 59 -4.88 -9.55 -9.94
C ALA A 59 -5.06 -10.96 -9.34
N ALA A 60 -6.22 -11.57 -9.54
CA ALA A 60 -6.47 -12.95 -9.09
C ALA A 60 -5.46 -13.94 -9.69
N GLN A 61 -5.17 -13.83 -10.99
CA GLN A 61 -4.14 -14.67 -11.62
C GLN A 61 -2.75 -14.45 -11.00
N ARG A 62 -2.35 -13.20 -10.69
CA ARG A 62 -1.06 -12.94 -10.03
C ARG A 62 -0.98 -13.51 -8.62
N ILE A 63 -2.10 -13.50 -7.89
CA ILE A 63 -2.17 -14.12 -6.56
C ILE A 63 -1.94 -15.63 -6.69
N VAL A 64 -2.57 -16.30 -7.66
CA VAL A 64 -2.36 -17.74 -7.92
C VAL A 64 -0.92 -18.03 -8.31
N ASP A 65 -0.38 -17.29 -9.27
CA ASP A 65 1.01 -17.43 -9.73
C ASP A 65 1.98 -17.37 -8.54
N VAL A 66 1.85 -16.35 -7.68
CA VAL A 66 2.71 -16.16 -6.51
C VAL A 66 2.54 -17.26 -5.46
N LEU A 67 1.31 -17.63 -5.11
CA LEU A 67 1.05 -18.66 -4.08
C LEU A 67 1.47 -20.06 -4.52
N THR A 68 1.55 -20.30 -5.82
CA THR A 68 1.98 -21.58 -6.40
C THR A 68 3.42 -21.56 -6.90
N LEU A 69 4.11 -20.41 -6.81
CA LEU A 69 5.44 -20.17 -7.38
C LEU A 69 5.53 -20.61 -8.86
N SER A 70 4.46 -20.34 -9.61
CA SER A 70 4.28 -20.73 -11.01
C SER A 70 3.94 -19.52 -11.87
N GLY A 71 3.72 -19.73 -13.17
CA GLY A 71 3.40 -18.64 -14.11
C GLY A 71 4.45 -17.54 -14.06
N LEU A 72 4.03 -16.31 -13.71
CA LEU A 72 4.95 -15.17 -13.63
C LEU A 72 5.80 -15.12 -12.35
N ALA A 73 5.53 -15.99 -11.38
CA ALA A 73 6.38 -16.22 -10.22
C ALA A 73 7.29 -17.45 -10.38
N ALA A 74 7.33 -18.08 -11.55
CA ALA A 74 8.23 -19.20 -11.82
C ALA A 74 9.70 -18.81 -11.56
N GLY A 75 10.43 -19.68 -10.86
CA GLY A 75 11.82 -19.45 -10.47
C GLY A 75 12.00 -18.65 -9.17
N ARG A 76 10.91 -18.19 -8.54
CA ARG A 76 10.95 -17.67 -7.17
C ARG A 76 10.97 -18.83 -6.18
N THR A 77 11.68 -18.64 -5.07
CA THR A 77 11.89 -19.68 -4.05
C THR A 77 11.02 -19.49 -2.81
N GLU A 78 10.42 -18.32 -2.65
CA GLU A 78 9.64 -17.96 -1.46
C GLU A 78 8.45 -17.06 -1.81
N ILE A 79 7.39 -17.21 -1.02
CA ILE A 79 6.21 -16.35 -1.08
C ILE A 79 6.50 -15.11 -0.23
N PRO A 80 6.39 -13.88 -0.80
CA PRO A 80 6.67 -12.67 -0.06
C PRO A 80 5.64 -12.47 1.05
N ALA A 81 6.03 -11.83 2.14
CA ALA A 81 5.10 -11.49 3.22
C ALA A 81 4.03 -10.47 2.79
N ARG A 82 4.35 -9.61 1.81
CA ARG A 82 3.45 -8.58 1.26
C ARG A 82 3.64 -8.49 -0.25
N LEU A 83 2.56 -8.33 -1.00
CA LEU A 83 2.57 -8.18 -2.45
C LEU A 83 1.68 -7.01 -2.88
N ALA A 84 2.31 -5.94 -3.38
CA ALA A 84 1.63 -4.81 -4.00
C ALA A 84 1.18 -5.16 -5.42
N LEU A 85 -0.09 -4.87 -5.74
CA LEU A 85 -0.66 -5.08 -7.07
C LEU A 85 -1.32 -3.78 -7.56
N GLY A 86 -0.85 -3.26 -8.70
CA GLY A 86 -1.32 -2.00 -9.28
C GLY A 86 -0.23 -0.94 -9.30
N ARG A 87 -0.25 -0.08 -10.33
CA ARG A 87 0.78 0.96 -10.52
C ARG A 87 0.74 2.00 -9.41
N ASP A 88 -0.46 2.44 -9.06
CA ASP A 88 -0.74 3.36 -7.96
C ASP A 88 -0.23 2.82 -6.62
N CYS A 89 -0.53 1.56 -6.31
CA CYS A 89 -0.07 0.92 -5.08
C CYS A 89 1.46 0.84 -5.03
N TYR A 90 2.09 0.41 -6.13
CA TYR A 90 3.56 0.39 -6.26
C TYR A 90 4.17 1.78 -6.02
N ASP A 91 3.65 2.81 -6.69
CA ASP A 91 4.18 4.16 -6.58
C ASP A 91 4.07 4.72 -5.16
N ILE A 92 2.91 4.53 -4.52
CA ILE A 92 2.66 5.02 -3.15
C ILE A 92 3.59 4.33 -2.15
N ILE A 93 3.70 3.00 -2.23
CA ILE A 93 4.56 2.23 -1.31
C ILE A 93 6.02 2.61 -1.52
N LYS A 94 6.49 2.66 -2.77
CA LYS A 94 7.86 3.05 -3.09
C LYS A 94 8.18 4.45 -2.58
N ALA A 95 7.33 5.44 -2.88
CA ALA A 95 7.52 6.80 -2.43
C ALA A 95 7.54 6.90 -0.90
N LYS A 96 6.67 6.15 -0.19
CA LYS A 96 6.69 6.13 1.27
C LYS A 96 8.00 5.54 1.81
N CYS A 97 8.45 4.41 1.29
CA CYS A 97 9.72 3.80 1.70
C CYS A 97 10.91 4.76 1.47
N GLU A 98 10.97 5.38 0.30
CA GLU A 98 12.01 6.36 -0.05
C GLU A 98 11.97 7.59 0.88
N SER A 99 10.78 8.13 1.18
CA SER A 99 10.64 9.26 2.10
C SER A 99 11.04 8.92 3.53
N SER A 100 10.70 7.70 4.00
CA SER A 100 11.06 7.26 5.34
C SER A 100 12.57 7.06 5.45
N LEU A 101 13.20 6.51 4.42
CA LEU A 101 14.66 6.35 4.37
C LEU A 101 15.36 7.73 4.36
N ALA A 102 14.86 8.67 3.56
CA ALA A 102 15.39 10.03 3.53
C ALA A 102 15.28 10.71 4.89
N LEU A 103 14.14 10.57 5.57
CA LEU A 103 13.91 11.16 6.88
C LEU A 103 14.88 10.62 7.95
N ILE A 104 15.12 9.30 8.00
CA ILE A 104 16.04 8.74 9.00
C ILE A 104 17.50 9.13 8.73
N GLU A 105 17.88 9.27 7.46
CA GLU A 105 19.23 9.73 7.11
C GLU A 105 19.42 11.23 7.43
N GLU A 106 18.39 12.06 7.23
CA GLU A 106 18.40 13.47 7.64
C GLU A 106 18.63 13.63 9.16
N TRP A 107 18.01 12.76 9.96
CA TRP A 107 18.08 12.80 11.43
C TRP A 107 19.12 11.84 12.02
N LYS A 108 20.07 11.37 11.20
CA LYS A 108 21.02 10.32 11.57
C LYS A 108 21.88 10.68 12.78
N SER A 109 22.43 11.88 12.83
CA SER A 109 23.32 12.28 13.93
C SER A 109 22.60 12.34 15.28
N ILE A 110 21.33 12.76 15.28
CA ILE A 110 20.49 12.80 16.48
C ILE A 110 20.10 11.38 16.88
N SER A 111 19.67 10.57 15.91
CA SER A 111 19.20 9.20 16.15
C SER A 111 20.30 8.27 16.64
N LEU A 112 21.51 8.41 16.10
CA LEU A 112 22.68 7.60 16.50
C LEU A 112 23.45 8.20 17.68
N GLY A 113 23.13 9.44 18.09
CA GLY A 113 23.82 10.16 19.16
C GLY A 113 23.36 9.81 20.58
N THR A 114 22.55 8.76 20.74
CA THR A 114 21.99 8.34 22.05
C THR A 114 22.67 7.11 22.63
N ASP A 115 23.69 6.57 21.96
CA ASP A 115 24.54 5.52 22.52
C ASP A 115 25.39 6.07 23.68
N TYR A 116 25.84 5.21 24.59
CA TYR A 116 26.79 5.61 25.63
C TYR A 116 28.16 5.96 25.03
N ASP A 117 28.84 6.96 25.59
CA ASP A 117 30.16 7.42 25.13
C ASP A 117 31.26 6.33 25.13
N ASP A 118 31.07 5.26 25.92
CA ASP A 118 31.99 4.13 26.04
C ASP A 118 31.68 2.96 25.08
N VAL A 119 30.59 3.02 24.32
CA VAL A 119 30.24 2.02 23.31
C VAL A 119 30.90 2.38 21.98
N THR A 120 31.90 1.59 21.58
CA THR A 120 32.48 1.70 20.23
C THR A 120 31.66 0.85 19.26
N THR A 121 30.87 1.48 18.39
CA THR A 121 30.16 0.78 17.32
C THR A 121 31.17 0.34 16.25
N ALA A 122 31.34 -0.96 16.06
CA ALA A 122 32.07 -1.50 14.93
C ALA A 122 31.27 -1.21 13.64
N GLN A 123 31.90 -0.51 12.69
CA GLN A 123 31.34 -0.26 11.35
C GLN A 123 31.34 -1.52 10.50
#